data_AF-A0A938GNQ0-F1
#
_entry.id   AF-A0A938GNQ0-F1
#
_cell.length_a   1.000
_cell.length_b   1.000
_cell.length_c   1.000
_cell.angle_alpha   90.00
_cell.angle_beta   90.00
_cell.angle_gamma   90.00
#
_symmetry.space_group_name_H-M   'P 1'
#
loop_
_entity.id
_entity.type
_entity.pdbx_description
1 polymer ?
#
loop_
_entity_poly.entity_id
_entity_poly.type
_entity_poly.pdbx_seq_one_letter_code
_entity_poly.pdbx_strand_id
1 'polypeptide(L)' 'MSLRMLLKQMCVYPGHQFRADDISLRDTTLFPTFVGSKQLTDAYLLGLAVEHRAKLATLHRRIDPSTVLGGNQAYFKIP' A
#
# COMPACT_ATOMS: atom_id res chain seq x y z
N MET A 1 -5.82 21.89 -15.59
CA MET A 1 -5.25 21.82 -14.23
C MET A 1 -4.00 20.95 -14.25
N SER A 2 -2.88 21.38 -13.66
CA SER A 2 -1.64 20.57 -13.70
C SER A 2 -1.67 19.44 -12.67
N LEU A 3 -0.98 18.33 -12.94
CA LEU A 3 -0.86 17.19 -12.00
C LEU A 3 -0.31 17.63 -10.64
N ARG A 4 0.62 18.59 -10.63
CA ARG A 4 1.19 19.16 -9.39
C ARG A 4 0.13 19.89 -8.56
N MET A 5 -0.80 20.62 -9.19
CA MET A 5 -1.89 21.28 -8.48
C MET A 5 -2.87 20.26 -7.90
N LEU A 6 -3.23 19.23 -8.67
CA LEU A 6 -4.10 18.15 -8.20
C LEU A 6 -3.50 17.46 -6.96
N LEU A 7 -2.21 17.10 -7.02
CA LEU A 7 -1.52 16.48 -5.89
C LEU A 7 -1.55 17.38 -4.65
N LYS A 8 -1.25 18.68 -4.81
CA LYS A 8 -1.32 19.64 -3.70
C LYS A 8 -2.71 19.67 -3.06
N GLN A 9 -3.77 19.68 -3.86
CA GLN A 9 -5.15 19.67 -3.37
C GLN A 9 -5.49 18.38 -2.62
N MET A 10 -5.03 17.23 -3.11
CA MET A 10 -5.25 15.94 -2.42
C MET A 10 -4.52 15.90 -1.06
N CYS A 11 -3.30 16.42 -0.99
CA CYS A 11 -2.50 16.38 0.24
C CYS A 11 -3.01 17.33 1.35
N VAL A 12 -3.80 18.36 1.02
CA VAL A 12 -4.40 19.28 2.02
C VAL A 12 -5.80 18.85 2.47
N TYR A 13 -6.34 17.76 1.92
CA TYR A 13 -7.66 17.29 2.30
C TYR A 13 -7.69 16.90 3.79
N PRO A 14 -8.72 17.28 4.56
CA PRO A 14 -8.80 16.93 5.98
C PRO A 14 -8.65 15.43 6.21
N GLY A 15 -7.76 15.05 7.12
CA GLY A 15 -7.46 13.65 7.42
C GLY A 15 -6.37 13.01 6.54
N HIS A 16 -5.88 13.69 5.49
CA HIS A 16 -4.70 13.22 4.75
C HIS A 16 -3.46 13.30 5.65
N GLN A 17 -2.75 12.17 5.77
CA GLN A 17 -1.50 12.07 6.50
C GLN A 17 -0.51 11.24 5.69
N PHE A 18 0.75 11.66 5.67
CA PHE A 18 1.83 10.81 5.16
C PHE A 18 2.14 9.75 6.21
N ARG A 19 2.20 8.48 5.77
CA ARG A 19 2.68 7.37 6.60
C ARG A 19 4.19 7.25 6.46
N ALA A 20 4.85 6.92 7.56
CA ALA A 20 6.28 6.69 7.58
C ALA A 20 6.63 5.42 6.80
N ASP A 21 7.88 5.35 6.33
CA ASP A 21 8.49 4.12 5.84
C ASP A 21 9.12 3.40 7.03
N ASP A 22 8.30 2.61 7.73
CA ASP A 22 8.63 2.03 9.03
C ASP A 22 8.52 0.49 9.09
N ILE A 23 8.38 -0.17 7.93
CA ILE A 23 8.44 -1.63 7.82
C ILE A 23 9.63 -2.08 6.97
N SER A 24 10.00 -3.35 7.06
CA SER A 24 11.07 -3.92 6.24
C SER A 24 10.57 -5.06 5.37
N LEU A 25 10.89 -5.04 4.06
CA LEU A 25 10.64 -6.18 3.16
C LEU A 25 11.41 -7.46 3.53
N ARG A 26 12.35 -7.36 4.49
CA ARG A 26 13.07 -8.51 5.05
C ARG A 26 12.31 -9.18 6.19
N ASP A 27 11.21 -8.59 6.66
CA ASP A 27 10.34 -9.21 7.65
C ASP A 27 9.62 -10.40 7.01
N THR A 28 10.14 -11.61 7.25
CA THR A 28 9.58 -12.84 6.71
C THR A 28 8.24 -13.24 7.36
N THR A 29 7.85 -12.57 8.45
CA THR A 29 6.54 -12.74 9.08
C THR A 29 5.48 -12.02 8.27
N LEU A 30 5.76 -10.75 7.92
CA LEU A 30 4.85 -9.93 7.11
C LEU A 30 4.89 -10.31 5.63
N PHE A 31 6.06 -10.68 5.12
CA PHE A 31 6.33 -11.07 3.74
C PHE A 31 6.84 -12.53 3.68
N PRO A 32 5.97 -13.54 3.85
CA PRO A 32 6.37 -14.94 3.91
C PRO A 32 6.93 -15.48 2.58
N THR A 33 6.56 -14.86 1.46
CA THR A 33 7.09 -15.18 0.14
C THR A 33 7.67 -13.93 -0.50
N PHE A 34 8.83 -14.10 -1.14
CA PHE A 34 9.45 -12.99 -1.84
C PHE A 34 8.75 -12.76 -3.18
N VAL A 35 8.30 -11.54 -3.42
CA VAL A 35 7.63 -11.16 -4.66
C VAL A 35 8.63 -10.77 -5.75
N GLY A 36 8.23 -10.84 -7.01
CA GLY A 36 9.06 -10.37 -8.11
C GLY A 36 9.30 -8.87 -8.04
N SER A 37 10.39 -8.39 -8.66
CA SER A 37 10.76 -6.97 -8.65
C SER A 37 9.64 -6.02 -9.12
N LYS A 38 8.78 -6.48 -10.03
CA LYS A 38 7.62 -5.72 -10.53
C LYS A 38 6.51 -5.51 -9.50
N GLN A 39 6.47 -6.31 -8.44
CA GLN A 39 5.43 -6.28 -7.40
C GLN A 39 5.95 -5.71 -6.08
N LEU A 40 7.23 -5.36 -6.00
CA LEU A 40 7.89 -5.00 -4.74
C LEU A 40 7.24 -3.79 -4.06
N THR A 41 6.92 -2.73 -4.82
CA THR A 41 6.21 -1.55 -4.29
C THR A 41 4.79 -1.90 -3.86
N ASP A 42 4.06 -2.70 -4.64
CA ASP A 42 2.68 -3.09 -4.32
C ASP A 42 2.63 -3.92 -3.03
N ALA A 43 3.53 -4.89 -2.87
CA ALA A 43 3.66 -5.68 -1.66
C ALA A 43 4.04 -4.80 -0.46
N TYR A 44 5.02 -3.90 -0.63
CA TYR A 44 5.42 -2.97 0.42
C TYR A 44 4.25 -2.10 0.91
N LEU A 45 3.51 -1.46 -0.02
CA LEU A 45 2.37 -0.61 0.34
C LEU A 45 1.23 -1.40 0.99
N LEU A 46 1.03 -2.66 0.60
CA LEU A 46 0.05 -3.53 1.23
C LEU A 46 0.48 -3.92 2.65
N GLY A 47 1.75 -4.27 2.85
CA GLY A 47 2.32 -4.52 4.18
C GLY A 47 2.23 -3.30 5.09
N LEU A 48 2.47 -2.11 4.54
CA LEU A 48 2.34 -0.85 5.29
C LEU A 48 0.90 -0.61 5.72
N ALA A 49 -0.07 -0.95 4.86
CA ALA A 49 -1.48 -0.88 5.22
C ALA A 49 -1.82 -1.87 6.35
N VAL A 50 -1.27 -3.09 6.34
CA VAL A 50 -1.46 -4.08 7.41
C VAL A 50 -0.92 -3.55 8.74
N GLU A 51 0.33 -3.09 8.78
CA GLU A 51 1.00 -2.62 10.00
C GLU A 51 0.23 -1.46 10.65
N HIS A 52 -0.21 -0.49 9.82
CA HIS A 52 -0.93 0.68 10.29
C HIS A 52 -2.45 0.46 10.44
N ARG A 53 -2.93 -0.79 10.35
CA ARG A 53 -4.36 -1.17 10.43
C ARG A 53 -5.24 -0.36 9.47
N ALA A 54 -4.69 -0.05 8.30
CA ALA A 54 -5.30 0.73 7.25
C ALA A 54 -5.73 -0.17 6.08
N LYS A 55 -6.20 0.46 4.99
CA LYS A 55 -6.48 -0.24 3.73
C LYS A 55 -5.69 0.40 2.58
N LEU A 56 -5.08 -0.43 1.74
CA LEU A 56 -4.54 -0.02 0.46
C LEU A 56 -5.69 0.10 -0.55
N ALA A 57 -6.18 1.33 -0.74
CA ALA A 57 -7.15 1.65 -1.77
C ALA A 57 -6.44 1.83 -3.13
N THR A 58 -6.76 1.00 -4.13
CA THR A 58 -6.04 1.02 -5.42
C THR A 58 -6.93 0.74 -6.62
N LEU A 59 -6.56 1.30 -7.77
CA LEU A 59 -7.10 0.98 -9.10
C LEU A 59 -6.34 -0.19 -9.76
N HIS A 60 -5.20 -0.61 -9.20
CA HIS A 60 -4.37 -1.67 -9.76
C HIS A 60 -5.02 -3.04 -9.50
N ARG A 61 -5.29 -3.78 -10.58
CA ARG A 61 -6.05 -5.04 -10.54
C ARG A 61 -5.19 -6.30 -10.44
N ARG A 62 -3.87 -6.17 -10.38
CA ARG A 62 -2.91 -7.29 -10.42
C ARG A 62 -2.18 -7.52 -9.10
N ILE A 63 -2.56 -6.82 -8.03
CA ILE A 63 -2.02 -7.08 -6.69
C ILE A 63 -2.59 -8.43 -6.22
N ASP A 64 -1.70 -9.34 -5.82
CA ASP A 64 -2.07 -10.56 -5.12
C ASP A 64 -1.94 -10.33 -3.60
N PRO A 65 -3.05 -10.07 -2.89
CA PRO A 65 -3.02 -9.77 -1.46
C PRO A 65 -2.64 -10.96 -0.58
N SER A 66 -2.58 -12.18 -1.13
CA SER A 66 -2.15 -13.36 -0.37
C SER A 66 -0.65 -13.41 -0.11
N THR A 67 0.13 -12.60 -0.83
CA THR A 67 1.59 -12.49 -0.68
C THR A 67 2.04 -11.77 0.60
N VAL A 68 1.11 -11.11 1.30
CA VAL A 68 1.35 -10.37 2.54
C VAL A 68 0.46 -10.94 3.63
N LEU A 69 1.02 -11.24 4.80
CA LEU A 69 0.23 -11.69 5.95
C LEU A 69 -0.78 -10.60 6.34
N GLY A 70 -2.08 -10.93 6.39
CA GLY A 70 -3.14 -9.95 6.63
C GLY A 70 -3.54 -9.11 5.40
N GLY A 71 -2.88 -9.29 4.26
CA GLY A 71 -3.08 -8.47 3.06
C GLY A 71 -4.51 -8.50 2.52
N ASN A 72 -5.20 -9.64 2.61
CA ASN A 72 -6.60 -9.75 2.18
C ASN A 72 -7.55 -8.80 2.93
N GLN A 73 -7.31 -8.53 4.23
CA GLN A 73 -8.15 -7.59 4.98
C GLN A 73 -7.78 -6.13 4.71
N ALA A 74 -6.51 -5.88 4.37
CA ALA A 74 -5.99 -4.56 4.06
C ALA A 74 -6.17 -4.14 2.59
N TYR A 75 -6.52 -5.05 1.69
CA TYR A 75 -6.68 -4.74 0.26
C TYR A 75 -8.08 -4.17 -0.04
N PHE A 76 -8.13 -2.99 -0.67
CA PHE A 76 -9.38 -2.39 -1.15
C PHE A 76 -9.25 -1.98 -2.63
N LYS A 77 -9.95 -2.71 -3.49
CA LYS A 77 -10.01 -2.39 -4.92
C LYS A 77 -11.09 -1.33 -5.16
N ILE A 78 -10.69 -0.19 -5.74
CA ILE A 78 -11.62 0.84 -6.18
C ILE A 78 -12.30 0.34 -7.48
N PRO A 79 -13.65 0.42 -7.59
CA PRO A 79 -14.41 -0.02 -8.76
C PRO A 79 -13.90 0.54 -10.10
#